data_AF-A0A9X6QMP4-F1
#
_entry.id   AF-A0A9X6QMP4-F1
#
_cell.length_a   1.000
_cell.length_b   1.000
_cell.length_c   1.000
_cell.angle_alpha   90.00
_cell.angle_beta   90.00
_cell.angle_gamma   90.00
#
_symmetry.space_group_name_H-M   'P 1'
#
loop_
_entity.id
_entity.type
_entity.pdbx_description
1 polymer ?
#
loop_
_entity_poly.entity_id
_entity_poly.type
_entity_poly.pdbx_seq_one_letter_code
_entity_poly.pdbx_strand_id
1 'polypeptide(L)'
;MKNKKQCTHCRKVKWLEDFHKHTGAHDGLQPRCKPCNSASKTTNKWTPIIQVEVNGEIIDHRECKDCGDLLPQTSFYRNGRGGFKPRCRMCYNARIRKGKAILKALKGN
;
A
#
# COMPACT_ATOMS: atom_id res chain seq x y z
N MET A 1 11.86 -21.30 25.27
CA MET A 1 11.86 -20.61 23.95
C MET A 1 10.42 -20.38 23.49
N LYS A 2 10.05 -19.15 23.10
CA LYS A 2 8.70 -18.84 22.63
C LYS A 2 8.57 -19.17 21.14
N ASN A 3 8.08 -20.37 20.84
CA ASN A 3 7.91 -20.90 19.47
C ASN A 3 6.59 -20.47 18.80
N LYS A 4 5.88 -19.52 19.40
CA LYS A 4 4.62 -18.97 18.91
C LYS A 4 4.60 -17.45 19.01
N LYS A 5 3.95 -16.81 18.05
CA LYS A 5 3.65 -15.37 18.07
C LYS A 5 2.22 -15.10 17.62
N GLN A 6 1.67 -13.98 18.05
CA GLN A 6 0.33 -13.54 17.65
C GLN A 6 0.38 -12.77 16.34
N CYS A 7 -0.48 -13.13 15.38
CA CYS A 7 -0.62 -12.36 14.15
C CYS A 7 -1.32 -11.03 14.41
N THR A 8 -0.74 -9.91 13.97
CA THR A 8 -1.35 -8.56 14.18
C THR A 8 -2.62 -8.32 13.39
N HIS A 9 -2.91 -9.14 12.38
CA HIS A 9 -4.11 -9.00 11.54
C HIS A 9 -5.28 -9.88 12.04
N CYS A 10 -5.11 -11.21 12.06
CA CYS A 10 -6.16 -12.12 12.49
C CYS A 10 -6.20 -12.38 14.00
N ARG A 11 -5.24 -11.84 14.76
CA ARG A 11 -5.12 -11.94 16.24
C ARG A 11 -4.98 -13.36 16.79
N LYS A 12 -4.84 -14.39 15.95
CA LYS A 12 -4.58 -15.77 16.36
C LYS A 12 -3.10 -15.98 16.73
N VAL A 13 -2.84 -16.77 17.77
CA VAL A 13 -1.49 -17.26 18.13
C VAL A 13 -1.14 -18.41 17.21
N LYS A 14 0.04 -18.34 16.59
CA LYS A 14 0.50 -19.28 15.56
C LYS A 14 1.98 -19.62 15.76
N TRP A 15 2.43 -20.70 15.12
CA TRP A 15 3.83 -21.11 15.16
C TRP A 15 4.72 -20.12 14.40
N LEU A 16 5.98 -19.97 14.80
CA LEU A 16 6.89 -19.02 14.12
C LEU A 16 7.06 -19.33 12.62
N GLU A 17 6.98 -20.59 12.22
CA GLU A 17 7.00 -21.05 10.83
C GLU A 17 5.80 -20.58 10.00
N ASP A 18 4.70 -20.18 10.64
CA ASP A 18 3.53 -19.57 9.98
C ASP A 18 3.78 -18.11 9.57
N PHE A 19 4.99 -17.58 9.78
CA PHE A 19 5.38 -16.22 9.46
C PHE A 19 6.55 -16.23 8.46
N HIS A 20 6.57 -15.25 7.55
CA HIS A 20 7.72 -15.06 6.66
C HIS A 20 8.88 -14.42 7.43
N LYS A 21 10.12 -14.75 7.03
CA LYS A 21 11.32 -14.05 7.52
C LYS A 21 11.26 -12.56 7.16
N HIS A 22 11.69 -11.72 8.09
CA HIS A 22 11.82 -10.28 7.92
C HIS A 22 13.00 -9.79 8.75
N THR A 23 14.15 -9.65 8.11
CA THR A 23 15.43 -9.34 8.76
C THR A 23 15.43 -8.02 9.53
N GLY A 24 14.58 -7.06 9.13
CA GLY A 24 14.42 -5.78 9.83
C GLY A 24 13.44 -5.82 11.02
N ALA A 25 12.82 -6.95 11.35
CA ALA A 25 11.96 -7.06 12.55
C ALA A 25 12.78 -7.49 13.77
N HIS A 26 12.39 -7.02 14.95
CA HIS A 26 13.02 -7.39 16.24
C HIS A 26 13.16 -8.91 16.44
N ASP A 27 12.15 -9.69 16.02
CA ASP A 27 12.15 -11.15 16.12
C ASP A 27 12.50 -11.85 14.79
N GLY A 28 12.98 -11.12 13.79
CA GLY A 28 13.33 -11.64 12.47
C GLY A 28 12.14 -12.14 11.64
N LEU A 29 10.90 -11.86 12.06
CA LEU A 29 9.68 -12.39 11.43
C LEU A 29 8.66 -11.29 11.12
N GLN A 30 7.89 -11.48 10.06
CA GLN A 30 6.77 -10.60 9.75
C GLN A 30 5.76 -10.54 10.93
N PRO A 31 5.08 -9.41 11.17
CA PRO A 31 4.07 -9.30 12.22
C PRO A 31 2.75 -10.00 11.85
N ARG A 32 2.53 -10.26 10.55
CA ARG A 32 1.36 -10.97 10.01
C ARG A 32 1.76 -12.39 9.59
N CYS A 33 0.89 -13.36 9.85
CA CYS A 33 1.08 -14.72 9.36
C CYS A 33 0.98 -14.78 7.83
N LYS A 34 1.57 -15.82 7.21
CA LYS A 34 1.66 -16.02 5.76
C LYS A 34 0.31 -15.82 5.06
N PRO A 35 -0.82 -16.42 5.51
CA PRO A 35 -2.12 -16.22 4.86
C PRO A 35 -2.60 -14.76 4.90
N CYS A 36 -2.47 -14.09 6.05
CA CYS A 36 -2.85 -12.68 6.17
C CYS A 36 -1.95 -11.75 5.37
N ASN A 37 -0.67 -12.10 5.19
CA ASN A 37 0.23 -11.34 4.34
C ASN A 37 -0.18 -11.48 2.87
N SER A 38 -0.43 -12.70 2.39
CA SER A 38 -0.93 -12.97 1.03
C SER A 38 -2.26 -12.27 0.75
N ALA A 39 -3.22 -12.32 1.67
CA ALA A 39 -4.51 -11.65 1.53
C ALA A 39 -4.39 -10.11 1.49
N SER A 40 -3.27 -9.54 1.94
CA SER A 40 -3.03 -8.09 1.91
C SER A 40 -2.34 -7.59 0.64
N LYS A 41 -1.97 -8.49 -0.28
CA LYS A 41 -1.41 -8.11 -1.59
C LYS A 41 -2.47 -7.37 -2.40
N THR A 42 -2.04 -6.42 -3.23
CA THR A 42 -2.95 -5.78 -4.19
C THR A 42 -3.41 -6.81 -5.22
N THR A 43 -4.72 -6.90 -5.44
CA THR A 43 -5.30 -7.70 -6.53
C THR A 43 -5.68 -6.85 -7.73
N ASN A 44 -5.43 -5.53 -7.67
CA ASN A 44 -5.90 -4.53 -8.63
C ASN A 44 -7.43 -4.51 -8.87
N LYS A 45 -8.23 -5.29 -8.13
CA LYS A 45 -9.70 -5.34 -8.25
C LYS A 45 -10.36 -3.96 -8.18
N TRP A 46 -9.89 -3.10 -7.27
CA TRP A 46 -10.49 -1.77 -7.01
C TRP A 46 -9.75 -0.62 -7.69
N THR A 47 -8.59 -0.89 -8.27
CA THR A 47 -7.75 0.06 -9.00
C THR A 47 -7.22 -0.67 -10.22
N PRO A 48 -8.06 -0.89 -11.25
CA PRO A 48 -7.69 -1.65 -12.42
C PRO A 48 -6.48 -1.05 -13.12
N ILE A 49 -5.68 -1.89 -13.75
CA ILE A 49 -4.65 -1.47 -14.70
C ILE A 49 -5.33 -1.44 -16.07
N ILE A 50 -5.23 -0.31 -16.77
CA ILE A 50 -5.79 -0.10 -18.10
C ILE A 50 -4.60 0.05 -19.05
N GLN A 51 -4.46 -0.84 -20.01
CA GLN A 51 -3.40 -0.74 -21.02
C GLN A 51 -3.84 0.23 -22.12
N VAL A 52 -3.02 1.25 -22.38
CA VAL A 52 -3.29 2.27 -23.40
C VAL A 52 -2.10 2.33 -24.34
N GLU A 53 -2.34 2.31 -25.64
CA GLU A 53 -1.31 2.49 -26.65
C GLU A 53 -1.04 3.98 -26.86
N VAL A 54 0.23 4.38 -26.73
CA VAL A 54 0.70 5.75 -26.95
C VAL A 54 1.94 5.67 -27.84
N ASN A 55 1.87 6.22 -29.05
CA ASN A 55 2.97 6.19 -30.03
C ASN A 55 3.48 4.77 -30.34
N GLY A 56 2.59 3.77 -30.37
CA GLY A 56 2.94 2.37 -30.62
C GLY A 56 3.45 1.61 -29.39
N GLU A 57 3.53 2.24 -28.21
CA GLU A 57 3.92 1.59 -26.96
C GLU A 57 2.71 1.34 -26.05
N ILE A 58 2.60 0.13 -25.49
CA ILE A 58 1.58 -0.20 -24.49
C ILE A 58 2.03 0.28 -23.11
N ILE A 59 1.32 1.26 -22.56
CA ILE A 59 1.60 1.85 -21.26
C ILE A 59 0.46 1.53 -20.29
N ASP A 60 0.81 1.00 -19.11
CA ASP A 60 -0.13 0.80 -18.02
C ASP A 60 -0.61 2.14 -17.45
N HIS A 61 -1.92 2.36 -17.47
CA HIS A 61 -2.63 3.50 -16.90
C HIS A 61 -3.53 3.09 -15.75
N ARG A 62 -3.92 4.07 -14.94
CA ARG A 62 -4.89 3.94 -13.85
C ARG A 62 -5.71 5.22 -13.72
N GLU A 63 -6.96 5.06 -13.33
CA GLU A 63 -7.83 6.18 -12.96
C GLU A 63 -7.50 6.67 -11.54
N CYS A 64 -7.39 7.99 -11.36
CA CYS A 64 -7.21 8.58 -10.05
C CYS A 64 -8.54 8.68 -9.28
N LYS A 65 -8.61 8.07 -8.08
CA LYS A 65 -9.83 8.13 -7.23
C LYS A 65 -10.15 9.48 -6.58
N ASP A 66 -9.40 10.54 -6.91
CA ASP A 66 -9.70 11.89 -6.44
C ASP A 66 -10.10 12.81 -7.61
N CYS A 67 -9.32 12.84 -8.70
CA CYS A 67 -9.62 13.71 -9.85
C CYS A 67 -10.33 13.02 -11.03
N GLY A 68 -10.36 11.68 -11.07
CA GLY A 68 -10.96 10.92 -12.17
C GLY A 68 -10.07 10.77 -13.41
N ASP A 69 -8.92 11.44 -13.48
CA ASP A 69 -8.06 11.36 -14.66
C ASP A 69 -7.47 9.96 -14.86
N LEU A 70 -7.47 9.51 -16.12
CA LEU A 70 -6.74 8.33 -16.57
C LEU A 70 -5.28 8.71 -16.83
N LEU A 71 -4.38 8.27 -15.96
CA LEU A 71 -2.97 8.67 -15.98
C LEU A 71 -2.05 7.45 -16.05
N PRO A 72 -0.83 7.60 -16.61
CA PRO A 72 0.17 6.54 -16.55
C PRO A 72 0.41 6.08 -15.11
N GLN A 73 0.65 4.79 -14.91
CA GLN A 73 0.87 4.19 -13.58
C GLN A 73 2.03 4.85 -12.83
N THR A 74 3.01 5.41 -13.56
CA THR A 74 4.14 6.18 -13.02
C THR A 74 3.72 7.47 -12.30
N SER A 75 2.55 8.02 -12.65
CA SER A 75 1.91 9.18 -12.00
C SER A 75 1.34 8.88 -10.61
N PHE A 76 1.50 7.65 -10.11
CA PHE A 76 1.04 7.19 -8.79
C PHE A 76 2.22 6.75 -7.92
N TYR A 77 2.11 6.92 -6.59
CA TYR A 77 3.12 6.40 -5.65
C TYR A 77 2.98 4.89 -5.45
N ARG A 78 4.10 4.16 -5.28
CA ARG A 78 4.08 2.76 -4.84
C ARG A 78 3.48 2.65 -3.43
N ASN A 79 2.78 1.55 -3.16
CA ASN A 79 2.15 1.28 -1.87
C ASN A 79 2.99 0.39 -0.94
N GLY A 80 4.20 0.00 -1.35
CA GLY A 80 5.10 -0.89 -0.60
C GLY A 80 4.67 -2.37 -0.54
N ARG A 81 3.56 -2.75 -1.18
CA ARG A 81 3.00 -4.11 -1.23
C ARG A 81 2.79 -4.60 -2.66
N GLY A 82 3.72 -4.23 -3.55
CA GLY A 82 3.68 -4.59 -4.97
C GLY A 82 2.64 -3.83 -5.80
N GLY A 83 1.96 -2.83 -5.24
CA GLY A 83 0.96 -2.03 -5.95
C GLY A 83 1.23 -0.54 -5.94
N PHE A 84 0.23 0.22 -6.37
CA PHE A 84 0.21 1.67 -6.40
C PHE A 84 -0.88 2.20 -5.48
N LYS A 85 -0.71 3.43 -5.00
CA LYS A 85 -1.76 4.15 -4.28
C LYS A 85 -2.88 4.50 -5.28
N PRO A 86 -4.15 4.56 -4.84
CA PRO A 86 -5.30 4.82 -5.72
C PRO A 86 -5.43 6.28 -6.21
N ARG A 87 -4.43 7.12 -5.95
CA ARG A 87 -4.46 8.57 -6.19
C ARG A 87 -3.17 8.99 -6.85
N CYS A 88 -3.27 9.86 -7.85
CA CYS A 88 -2.10 10.43 -8.51
C CYS A 88 -1.25 11.21 -7.49
N ARG A 89 0.03 11.41 -7.79
CA ARG A 89 0.98 12.09 -6.91
C ARG A 89 0.49 13.49 -6.53
N MET A 90 -0.14 14.21 -7.45
CA MET A 90 -0.68 15.55 -7.21
C MET A 90 -1.78 15.53 -6.14
N CYS A 91 -2.84 14.76 -6.34
CA CYS A 91 -3.94 14.63 -5.38
C CYS A 91 -3.44 14.10 -4.02
N TYR A 92 -2.55 13.10 -4.04
CA TYR A 92 -1.97 12.57 -2.81
C TYR A 92 -1.22 13.64 -2.01
N ASN A 93 -0.35 14.40 -2.66
CA ASN A 93 0.44 15.46 -2.00
C ASN A 93 -0.45 16.62 -1.53
N ALA A 94 -1.49 16.97 -2.28
CA ALA A 94 -2.47 17.98 -1.85
C ALA A 94 -3.15 17.56 -0.54
N ARG A 95 -3.57 16.30 -0.41
CA ARG A 95 -4.16 15.77 0.83
C ARG A 95 -3.19 15.81 2.02
N ILE A 96 -1.93 15.43 1.81
CA ILE A 96 -0.92 15.48 2.88
C ILE A 96 -0.67 16.92 3.34
N ARG A 97 -0.52 17.87 2.40
CA ARG A 97 -0.36 19.30 2.72
C ARG A 97 -1.57 19.84 3.49
N LYS A 98 -2.79 19.52 3.04
CA LYS A 98 -4.03 19.90 3.73
C LYS A 98 -4.06 19.36 5.15
N GLY A 99 -3.73 18.08 5.35
CA GLY A 99 -3.70 17.46 6.68
C GLY A 99 -2.68 18.12 7.62
N LYS A 100 -1.48 18.44 7.12
CA LYS A 100 -0.47 19.17 7.90
C LYS A 100 -0.92 20.58 8.27
N ALA A 101 -1.56 21.30 7.35
CA ALA A 101 -2.10 22.63 7.61
C ALA A 101 -3.18 22.61 8.70
N ILE A 102 -4.11 21.65 8.62
CA ILE A 102 -5.15 21.45 9.65
C ILE A 102 -4.50 21.15 11.00
N LEU A 103 -3.54 20.21 11.06
CA LEU A 103 -2.87 19.87 12.31
C LEU A 103 -2.13 21.06 12.93
N LYS A 104 -1.46 21.88 12.10
CA LYS A 104 -0.80 23.11 12.56
C LYS A 104 -1.81 24.11 13.13
N ALA A 105 -2.94 24.29 12.47
CA ALA A 105 -4.01 25.16 12.97
C ALA A 105 -4.58 24.67 14.31
N LEU A 106 -4.78 23.36 14.46
CA LEU A 106 -5.28 22.77 15.71
C LEU A 106 -4.29 22.84 16.88
N LYS A 107 -2.98 22.81 16.60
CA LYS A 107 -1.95 22.85 17.63
C LYS A 107 -1.57 24.25 18.11
N GLY A 108 -2.10 25.30 17.45
CA GLY A 108 -1.85 26.68 17.85
C GLY A 108 -0.36 27.02 17.88
N ASN A 109 0.24 27.12 16.68
CA ASN A 109 1.68 27.39 16.43
C ASN A 109 2.66 26.32 16.92
#